data_AF-A0A3N4IHJ3-F1
#
_entry.id   AF-A0A3N4IHJ3-F1
#
_cell.length_a   1.000
_cell.length_b   1.000
_cell.length_c   1.000
_cell.angle_alpha   90.00
_cell.angle_beta   90.00
_cell.angle_gamma   90.00
#
_symmetry.space_group_name_H-M   'P 1'
#
loop_
_entity.id
_entity.type
_entity.pdbx_description
1 polymer ?
#
loop_
_entity_poly.entity_id
_entity_poly.type
_entity_poly.pdbx_seq_one_letter_code
_entity_poly.pdbx_strand_id
1 'polypeptide(L)'
;MAGANTTPFTQEEAAQQALLEKLENDLRGIIGTLLETSIQTYTYAGSQSGESIYNHIKDLSSQLASPSLPPKDLTAALPQEVIAYVSQGRNPDIYTREFVELVQRSNQAAGGRVKAFGDFRDILADKILAAFPELKEDVERVIENTGGPRKK
;
A
#
# COMPACT_ATOMS: atom_id res chain seq x y z
N MET A 1 -29.70 -0.82 26.31
CA MET A 1 -28.27 -0.79 26.69
C MET A 1 -27.59 -1.95 25.98
N ALA A 2 -27.10 -1.73 24.76
CA ALA A 2 -26.40 -2.73 23.96
C ALA A 2 -24.93 -2.31 23.90
N GLY A 3 -24.06 -3.23 24.33
CA GLY A 3 -22.63 -3.00 24.50
C GLY A 3 -21.94 -2.59 23.22
N ALA A 4 -21.00 -1.66 23.37
CA ALA A 4 -20.03 -1.27 22.36
C ALA A 4 -19.09 -2.44 22.08
N ASN A 5 -19.37 -3.23 21.04
CA ASN A 5 -18.35 -4.05 20.40
C ASN A 5 -17.50 -3.13 19.51
N THR A 6 -16.49 -2.50 20.10
CA THR A 6 -15.36 -1.95 19.35
C THR A 6 -14.56 -3.12 18.80
N THR A 7 -14.55 -3.27 17.47
CA THR A 7 -13.73 -4.22 16.73
C THR A 7 -12.26 -4.16 17.18
N PRO A 8 -11.57 -5.29 17.38
CA PRO A 8 -10.15 -5.32 17.76
C PRO A 8 -9.21 -4.68 16.73
N PHE A 9 -9.66 -4.48 15.49
CA PHE A 9 -8.90 -3.82 14.41
C PHE A 9 -8.58 -2.33 14.69
N THR A 10 -9.44 -1.60 15.42
CA THR A 10 -9.29 -0.14 15.54
C THR A 10 -8.21 0.28 16.53
N GLN A 11 -7.91 -0.55 17.54
CA GLN A 11 -6.92 -0.22 18.58
C GLN A 11 -5.48 -0.44 18.11
N GLU A 12 -5.22 -1.49 17.33
CA GLU A 12 -3.89 -1.79 16.78
C GLU A 12 -3.48 -0.74 15.72
N GLU A 13 -4.40 -0.34 14.86
CA GLU A 13 -4.19 0.74 13.88
C GLU A 13 -3.91 2.09 14.55
N ALA A 14 -4.63 2.44 15.62
CA ALA A 14 -4.40 3.67 16.37
C ALA A 14 -3.03 3.69 17.06
N ALA A 15 -2.59 2.54 17.59
CA ALA A 15 -1.25 2.42 18.17
C ALA A 15 -0.14 2.59 17.13
N GLN A 16 -0.32 2.02 15.93
CA GLN A 16 0.61 2.20 14.82
C GLN A 16 0.65 3.65 14.31
N GLN A 17 -0.49 4.33 14.26
CA GLN A 17 -0.55 5.75 13.88
C GLN A 17 0.19 6.65 14.87
N ALA A 18 0.00 6.43 16.18
CA ALA A 18 0.72 7.17 17.20
C ALA A 18 2.25 6.94 17.11
N LEU A 19 2.67 5.71 16.77
CA LEU A 19 4.07 5.38 16.56
C LEU A 19 4.66 6.08 15.33
N LEU A 20 3.90 6.16 14.23
CA LEU A 20 4.29 6.89 13.02
C LEU A 20 4.39 8.39 13.27
N GLU A 21 3.46 8.97 14.02
CA GLU A 21 3.50 10.39 14.39
C GLU A 21 4.72 10.71 15.26
N LYS A 22 5.03 9.84 16.23
CA LYS A 22 6.26 9.96 17.02
C LYS A 22 7.51 9.90 16.13
N LEU A 23 7.57 8.92 15.22
CA LEU A 23 8.69 8.77 14.29
C LEU A 23 8.86 10.00 13.38
N GLU A 24 7.75 10.55 12.88
CA GLU A 24 7.76 11.76 12.07
C GLU A 24 8.32 12.95 12.86
N ASN A 25 7.89 13.14 14.10
CA ASN A 25 8.39 14.19 14.96
C ASN A 25 9.89 14.03 15.27
N ASP A 26 10.33 12.80 15.55
CA ASP A 26 11.74 12.48 15.78
C ASP A 26 12.60 12.81 14.52
N LEU A 27 12.12 12.44 13.32
CA LEU A 27 12.78 12.76 12.04
C LEU A 27 12.81 14.26 11.74
N ARG A 28 11.72 14.98 12.01
CA ARG A 28 11.66 16.45 11.88
C ARG A 28 12.67 17.12 12.79
N GLY A 29 12.82 16.63 14.03
CA GLY A 29 13.82 17.09 14.98
C GLY A 29 15.24 16.92 14.45
N ILE A 30 15.57 15.74 13.91
CA ILE A 30 16.90 15.46 13.32
C ILE A 30 17.20 16.40 12.14
N ILE A 31 16.24 16.59 11.24
CA ILE A 31 16.37 17.50 10.09
C ILE A 31 16.57 18.95 10.58
N GLY A 32 15.85 19.37 11.61
CA GLY A 32 16.02 20.67 12.26
C GLY A 32 17.44 20.86 12.79
N THR A 33 17.94 19.92 13.59
CA THR A 33 19.31 19.93 14.14
C THR A 33 20.36 20.02 13.03
N LEU A 34 20.18 19.27 11.92
CA LEU A 34 21.08 19.31 10.76
C LEU A 34 21.10 20.69 10.09
N LEU A 35 19.93 21.28 9.87
CA LEU A 35 19.80 22.59 9.25
C LEU A 35 20.43 23.68 10.12
N GLU A 36 20.15 23.68 11.42
CA GLU A 36 20.73 24.63 12.38
C GLU A 36 22.25 24.51 12.44
N THR A 37 22.77 23.29 12.46
CA THR A 37 24.23 23.03 12.43
C THR A 37 24.86 23.58 11.15
N SER A 38 24.20 23.39 10.00
CA SER A 38 24.67 23.92 8.71
C SER A 38 24.71 25.45 8.70
N ILE A 39 23.67 26.10 9.21
CA ILE A 39 23.62 27.57 9.32
C ILE A 39 24.72 28.08 10.26
N GLN A 40 24.87 27.48 11.44
CA GLN A 40 25.89 27.91 12.42
C GLN A 40 27.32 27.72 11.91
N THR A 41 27.56 26.67 11.12
CA THR A 41 28.85 26.44 10.46
C THR A 41 29.13 27.51 9.40
N TYR A 42 28.10 27.92 8.65
CA TYR A 42 28.23 29.00 7.66
C TYR A 42 28.46 30.37 8.32
N THR A 43 27.76 30.68 9.42
CA THR A 43 27.85 31.96 10.14
C THR A 43 28.87 31.92 11.30
N TYR A 44 29.91 31.10 11.18
CA TYR A 44 30.89 30.92 12.25
C TYR A 44 31.54 32.25 12.65
N ALA A 45 31.43 32.60 13.94
CA ALA A 45 31.84 33.90 14.48
C ALA A 45 32.80 33.77 15.69
N GLY A 46 33.51 32.63 15.81
CA GLY A 46 34.52 32.39 16.84
C GLY A 46 34.13 31.38 17.92
N SER A 47 34.64 31.55 19.15
CA SER A 47 34.57 30.53 20.21
C SER A 47 33.15 30.17 20.66
N GLN A 48 32.24 31.15 20.74
CA GLN A 48 30.85 30.92 21.15
C GLN A 48 30.08 30.08 20.12
N SER A 49 30.34 30.28 18.81
CA SER A 49 29.75 29.42 17.76
C SER A 49 30.35 28.01 17.77
N GLY A 50 31.60 27.84 18.21
CA GLY A 50 32.25 26.53 18.30
C GLY A 50 31.61 25.60 19.34
N GLU A 51 31.27 26.13 20.51
CA GLU A 51 30.63 25.35 21.58
C GLU A 51 29.19 24.93 21.19
N SER A 52 28.43 25.83 20.55
CA SER A 52 27.09 25.53 20.03
C SER A 52 27.10 24.42 18.99
N ILE A 53 28.01 24.48 18.01
CA ILE A 53 28.17 23.45 16.97
C ILE A 53 28.52 22.09 17.60
N TYR A 54 29.41 22.07 18.60
CA TYR A 54 29.76 20.84 19.30
C TYR A 54 28.55 20.21 20.01
N ASN A 55 27.74 21.03 20.68
CA ASN A 55 26.52 20.57 21.32
C ASN A 55 25.51 20.02 20.31
N HIS A 56 25.31 20.69 19.17
CA HIS A 56 24.41 20.21 18.11
C HIS A 56 24.88 18.89 17.49
N ILE A 57 26.19 18.71 17.27
CA ILE A 57 26.75 17.44 16.77
C ILE A 57 26.56 16.33 17.78
N LYS A 58 26.75 16.63 19.07
CA LYS A 58 26.51 15.67 20.16
C LYS A 58 25.03 15.27 20.24
N ASP A 59 24.13 16.24 20.13
CA ASP A 59 22.68 16.01 20.14
C ASP A 59 22.25 15.20 18.91
N LEU A 60 22.78 15.52 17.72
CA LEU A 60 22.55 14.73 16.50
C LEU A 60 23.03 13.29 16.65
N SER A 61 24.24 13.09 17.21
CA SER A 61 24.75 11.74 17.46
C SER A 61 23.87 10.97 18.44
N SER A 62 23.33 11.64 19.46
CA SER A 62 22.40 11.02 20.41
C SER A 62 21.05 10.70 19.76
N GLN A 63 20.54 11.57 18.89
CA GLN A 63 19.28 11.36 18.17
C GLN A 63 19.37 10.19 17.19
N LEU A 64 20.47 10.08 16.43
CA LEU A 64 20.70 8.98 15.48
C LEU A 64 21.02 7.64 16.16
N ALA A 65 21.69 7.67 17.31
CA ALA A 65 21.96 6.47 18.10
C ALA A 65 20.74 5.98 18.90
N SER A 66 19.64 6.75 18.91
CA SER A 66 18.42 6.35 19.61
C SER A 66 17.87 5.05 19.01
N PRO A 67 17.57 4.03 19.83
CA PRO A 67 17.03 2.74 19.36
C PRO A 67 15.61 2.83 18.78
N SER A 68 15.05 4.03 18.65
CA SER A 68 13.72 4.32 18.11
C SER A 68 13.66 4.42 16.59
N LEU A 69 14.78 4.35 15.87
CA LEU A 69 14.85 4.46 14.41
C LEU A 69 15.44 3.19 13.75
N PRO A 70 14.64 2.42 12.98
CA PRO A 70 13.17 2.40 12.94
C PRO A 70 12.58 1.75 14.20
N PRO A 71 11.33 2.08 14.59
CA PRO A 71 10.69 1.43 15.72
C PRO A 71 10.53 -0.06 15.47
N LYS A 72 10.96 -0.90 16.42
CA LYS A 72 10.83 -2.37 16.30
C LYS A 72 9.38 -2.84 16.18
N ASP A 73 8.45 -2.05 16.72
CA ASP A 73 7.02 -2.34 16.75
C ASP A 73 6.29 -1.83 15.49
N LEU A 74 7.01 -1.23 14.53
CA LEU A 74 6.42 -0.79 13.27
C LEU A 74 6.29 -1.97 12.30
N THR A 75 5.07 -2.49 12.16
CA THR A 75 4.76 -3.62 11.26
C THR A 75 4.52 -3.18 9.80
N ALA A 76 4.71 -1.91 9.47
CA ALA A 76 4.42 -1.39 8.13
C ALA A 76 5.40 -1.98 7.09
N ALA A 77 4.89 -2.86 6.23
CA ALA A 77 5.64 -3.40 5.10
C ALA A 77 5.58 -2.43 3.91
N LEU A 78 6.74 -2.06 3.36
CA LEU A 78 6.86 -1.20 2.20
C LEU A 78 7.31 -2.00 0.97
N PRO A 79 6.64 -1.86 -0.19
CA PRO A 79 7.13 -2.43 -1.45
C PRO A 79 8.51 -1.86 -1.82
N GLN A 80 9.37 -2.68 -2.44
CA GLN A 80 10.70 -2.25 -2.86
C GLN A 80 10.64 -1.14 -3.92
N GLU A 81 9.60 -1.16 -4.74
CA GLU A 81 9.31 -0.15 -5.77
C GLU A 81 9.11 1.23 -5.14
N VAL A 82 8.43 1.31 -3.99
CA VAL A 82 8.24 2.58 -3.27
C VAL A 82 9.58 3.12 -2.77
N ILE A 83 10.46 2.25 -2.28
CA ILE A 83 11.83 2.63 -1.87
C ILE A 83 12.62 3.17 -3.07
N ALA A 84 12.48 2.54 -4.24
CA ALA A 84 13.11 3.00 -5.47
C ALA A 84 12.58 4.37 -5.94
N TYR A 85 11.30 4.67 -5.73
CA TYR A 85 10.73 5.97 -6.07
C TYR A 85 11.34 7.07 -5.18
N VAL A 86 11.43 6.83 -3.88
CA VAL A 86 12.03 7.78 -2.93
C VAL A 86 13.52 7.99 -3.22
N SER A 87 14.28 6.93 -3.50
CA SER A 87 15.71 7.04 -3.79
C SER A 87 16.03 7.80 -5.08
N GLN A 88 15.08 7.84 -6.03
CA GLN A 88 15.18 8.60 -7.27
C GLN A 88 14.60 10.03 -7.15
N GLY A 89 14.10 10.43 -5.98
CA GLY A 89 13.44 11.72 -5.78
C GLY A 89 12.07 11.84 -6.44
N ARG A 90 11.43 10.71 -6.79
CA ARG A 90 10.07 10.68 -7.37
C ARG A 90 9.03 10.61 -6.24
N ASN A 91 7.88 11.25 -6.44
CA ASN A 91 6.78 11.18 -5.46
C ASN A 91 6.27 9.73 -5.34
N PRO A 92 6.33 9.09 -4.14
CA PRO A 92 5.83 7.73 -3.92
C PRO A 92 4.32 7.58 -4.16
N ASP A 93 3.51 8.65 -4.07
CA ASP A 93 2.07 8.59 -4.34
C ASP A 93 1.75 8.15 -5.78
N ILE A 94 2.69 8.38 -6.70
CA ILE A 94 2.55 7.97 -8.09
C ILE A 94 2.51 6.44 -8.19
N TYR A 95 3.30 5.72 -7.39
CA TYR A 95 3.26 4.26 -7.35
C TYR A 95 1.88 3.77 -6.89
N THR A 96 1.34 4.36 -5.81
CA THR A 96 0.01 4.01 -5.31
C THR A 96 -1.06 4.24 -6.36
N ARG A 97 -1.01 5.37 -7.09
CA ARG A 97 -1.91 5.66 -8.20
C ARG A 97 -1.80 4.61 -9.32
N GLU A 98 -0.57 4.34 -9.78
CA GLU A 98 -0.29 3.35 -10.83
C GLU A 98 -0.77 1.94 -10.42
N PHE A 99 -0.62 1.60 -9.14
CA PHE A 99 -1.08 0.33 -8.59
C PHE A 99 -2.61 0.22 -8.62
N VAL A 100 -3.34 1.25 -8.19
CA VAL A 100 -4.81 1.27 -8.25
C VAL A 100 -5.30 1.19 -9.69
N GLU A 101 -4.68 1.93 -10.61
CA GLU A 101 -4.99 1.87 -12.04
C GLU A 101 -4.74 0.48 -12.62
N LEU A 102 -3.66 -0.18 -12.23
CA LEU A 102 -3.33 -1.55 -12.63
C LEU A 102 -4.39 -2.55 -12.12
N VAL A 103 -4.76 -2.46 -10.84
CA VAL A 103 -5.78 -3.33 -10.23
C VAL A 103 -7.12 -3.14 -10.93
N GLN A 104 -7.53 -1.90 -11.19
CA GLN A 104 -8.76 -1.60 -11.90
C GLN A 104 -8.76 -2.20 -13.32
N ARG A 105 -7.67 -1.98 -14.08
CA ARG A 105 -7.52 -2.52 -15.44
C ARG A 105 -7.56 -4.05 -15.43
N SER A 106 -6.85 -4.68 -14.50
CA SER A 106 -6.80 -6.13 -14.34
C SER A 106 -8.19 -6.71 -14.03
N ASN A 107 -8.91 -6.07 -13.11
CA ASN A 107 -10.26 -6.48 -12.73
C ASN A 107 -11.24 -6.36 -13.91
N GLN A 108 -11.21 -5.25 -14.64
CA GLN A 108 -12.04 -5.06 -15.84
C GLN A 108 -11.72 -6.08 -16.93
N ALA A 109 -10.44 -6.34 -17.18
CA ALA A 109 -10.01 -7.34 -18.16
C ALA A 109 -10.44 -8.75 -17.75
N ALA A 110 -10.29 -9.11 -16.48
CA ALA A 110 -10.76 -10.40 -15.95
C ALA A 110 -12.28 -10.55 -16.09
N GLY A 111 -13.05 -9.54 -15.67
CA GLY A 111 -14.51 -9.52 -15.82
C GLY A 111 -14.95 -9.60 -17.28
N GLY A 112 -14.27 -8.89 -18.18
CA GLY A 112 -14.52 -8.95 -19.62
C GLY A 112 -14.26 -10.34 -20.21
N ARG A 113 -13.16 -11.01 -19.80
CA ARG A 113 -12.88 -12.39 -20.22
C ARG A 113 -13.95 -13.36 -19.74
N VAL A 114 -14.33 -13.28 -18.46
CA VAL A 114 -15.39 -14.14 -17.89
C VAL A 114 -16.69 -13.96 -18.66
N LYS A 115 -17.08 -12.72 -18.96
CA LYS A 115 -18.27 -12.42 -19.77
C LYS A 115 -18.17 -13.01 -21.19
N ALA A 116 -17.06 -12.77 -21.89
CA ALA A 116 -16.86 -13.28 -23.25
C ALA A 116 -16.89 -14.82 -23.32
N PHE A 117 -16.32 -15.51 -22.33
CA PHE A 117 -16.41 -16.96 -22.25
C PHE A 117 -17.83 -17.44 -21.94
N GLY A 118 -18.60 -16.70 -21.15
CA GLY A 118 -20.03 -16.95 -20.95
C GLY A 118 -20.82 -16.82 -22.25
N ASP A 119 -20.63 -15.72 -22.98
CA ASP A 119 -21.29 -15.49 -24.27
C ASP A 119 -20.91 -16.57 -25.30
N PHE A 120 -19.63 -16.96 -25.36
CA PHE A 120 -19.16 -18.04 -26.24
C PHE A 120 -19.80 -19.39 -25.89
N ARG A 121 -19.89 -19.73 -24.60
CA ARG A 121 -20.55 -20.95 -24.12
C ARG A 121 -22.00 -20.99 -24.60
N ASP A 122 -22.74 -19.90 -24.41
CA ASP A 122 -24.17 -19.86 -24.73
C ASP A 122 -24.40 -19.98 -26.25
N ILE A 123 -23.62 -19.27 -27.07
CA ILE A 123 -23.68 -19.39 -28.53
C ILE A 123 -23.32 -20.81 -28.99
N LEU A 124 -22.28 -21.41 -28.43
CA LEU A 124 -21.85 -22.75 -28.78
C LEU A 124 -22.92 -23.79 -28.42
N ALA A 125 -23.54 -23.67 -27.24
CA ALA A 125 -24.63 -24.52 -26.83
C ALA A 125 -25.81 -24.43 -27.80
N ASP A 126 -26.24 -23.22 -28.18
CA ASP A 126 -27.32 -23.02 -29.14
C ASP A 126 -27.03 -23.68 -30.50
N LYS A 127 -25.78 -23.59 -30.97
CA LYS A 127 -25.36 -24.24 -32.23
C LYS A 127 -25.32 -25.76 -32.12
N ILE A 128 -24.90 -26.31 -30.99
CA ILE A 128 -24.91 -27.76 -30.75
C ILE A 128 -26.35 -28.27 -30.71
N LEU A 129 -27.26 -27.60 -29.98
CA LEU A 129 -28.66 -27.97 -29.89
C LEU A 129 -29.39 -27.92 -31.24
N ALA A 130 -29.01 -26.96 -32.10
CA ALA A 130 -29.57 -26.86 -33.45
C ALA A 130 -29.09 -27.99 -34.39
N ALA A 131 -27.86 -28.47 -34.21
CA ALA A 131 -27.28 -29.52 -35.05
C ALA A 131 -27.57 -30.94 -34.52
N PHE A 132 -27.64 -31.11 -33.20
CA PHE A 132 -27.78 -32.39 -32.50
C PHE A 132 -28.79 -32.27 -31.34
N PRO A 133 -30.11 -32.32 -31.64
CA PRO A 133 -31.17 -32.17 -30.65
C PRO A 133 -31.12 -33.25 -29.54
N GLU A 134 -30.55 -34.42 -29.82
CA GLU A 134 -30.39 -35.54 -28.89
C GLU A 134 -29.44 -35.25 -27.72
N LEU A 135 -28.51 -34.29 -27.88
CA LEU A 135 -27.52 -33.92 -26.86
C LEU A 135 -28.03 -32.88 -25.86
N LYS A 136 -29.33 -32.60 -25.86
CA LYS A 136 -29.90 -31.48 -25.10
C LYS A 136 -29.62 -31.56 -23.60
N GLU A 137 -29.82 -32.72 -23.00
CA GLU A 137 -29.66 -32.92 -21.56
C GLU A 137 -28.17 -32.77 -21.14
N ASP A 138 -27.25 -33.28 -21.95
CA ASP A 138 -25.81 -33.14 -21.72
C ASP A 138 -25.34 -31.69 -21.86
N VAL A 139 -25.82 -30.96 -22.87
CA VAL A 139 -25.49 -29.54 -23.06
C VAL A 139 -26.03 -28.69 -21.92
N GLU A 140 -27.28 -28.90 -21.50
CA GLU A 140 -27.87 -28.20 -20.35
C GLU A 140 -27.05 -28.45 -19.08
N ARG A 141 -26.64 -29.70 -18.83
CA ARG A 141 -25.76 -30.05 -17.70
C ARG A 141 -24.40 -29.36 -17.76
N VAL A 142 -23.79 -29.20 -18.93
CA VAL A 142 -22.50 -28.50 -19.08
C VAL A 142 -22.65 -27.00 -18.81
N ILE A 143 -23.74 -26.38 -19.25
CA ILE A 143 -24.02 -24.96 -18.99
C ILE A 143 -24.15 -24.71 -17.48
N GLU A 144 -24.89 -25.56 -16.76
CA GLU A 144 -25.06 -25.42 -15.31
C GLU A 144 -23.74 -25.57 -14.55
N ASN A 145 -22.89 -26.53 -14.96
CA ASN A 145 -21.59 -26.76 -14.33
C ASN A 145 -20.56 -25.65 -14.63
N THR A 146 -20.77 -24.87 -15.70
CA THR A 146 -19.87 -23.78 -16.12
C THR A 146 -20.41 -22.40 -15.71
N GLY A 147 -21.31 -22.34 -14.73
CA GLY A 147 -21.81 -21.10 -14.15
C GLY A 147 -22.90 -20.41 -14.98
N GLY A 148 -23.58 -21.15 -15.87
CA GLY A 148 -24.76 -20.67 -16.58
C GLY A 148 -26.02 -20.68 -15.70
N PRO A 149 -27.11 -20.04 -16.15
CA PRO A 149 -28.35 -20.00 -15.40
C PRO A 149 -28.90 -21.42 -15.22
N ARG A 150 -29.13 -21.84 -13.97
CA ARG A 150 -29.87 -23.08 -13.68
C ARG A 150 -31.33 -22.89 -14.08
N LYS A 151 -31.90 -23.85 -14.81
CA LYS A 151 -33.36 -23.90 -14.96
C LYS A 151 -33.98 -24.20 -13.59
N LYS A 152 -35.00 -23.43 -13.22
CA LYS A 152 -35.93 -23.77 -12.13
C LYS A 152 -36.91 -24.83 -12.60
#